data_AF-A0A948QE97-F1
#
_entry.id   AF-A0A948QE97-F1
#
_cell.length_a   1.000
_cell.length_b   1.000
_cell.length_c   1.000
_cell.angle_alpha   90.00
_cell.angle_beta   90.00
_cell.angle_gamma   90.00
#
_symmetry.space_group_name_H-M   'P 1'
#
loop_
_entity.id
_entity.type
_entity.pdbx_description
1 polymer ?
#
loop_
_entity_poly.entity_id
_entity_poly.type
_entity_poly.pdbx_seq_one_letter_code
_entity_poly.pdbx_strand_id
1 'polypeptide(L)'
;MLKAGSTILSIWSGINFLLAALILTSVVIFNANSPLLVMVFEKSEIASLDAKVIASLNALTILYNSCSVVLSVLVWLLIRKSLIAGQKWAFWVLLFVIGFVEVMAFIASAPIGNARWQVNVVLSALYVVGIGLSGYSLFKGDKK
;
A
#
# COMPACT_ATOMS: atom_id res chain seq x y z
N MET A 1 -15.39 7.80 -17.30
CA MET A 1 -15.20 7.27 -15.94
C MET A 1 -13.79 6.72 -15.73
N LEU A 2 -13.12 6.24 -16.78
CA LEU A 2 -11.72 5.79 -16.73
C LEU A 2 -10.75 6.84 -16.14
N LYS A 3 -10.91 8.11 -16.51
CA LYS A 3 -10.11 9.22 -15.93
C LYS A 3 -10.31 9.33 -14.41
N ALA A 4 -11.55 9.24 -13.93
CA ALA A 4 -11.86 9.29 -12.51
C ALA A 4 -11.28 8.08 -11.76
N GLY A 5 -11.51 6.87 -12.27
CA GLY A 5 -10.93 5.64 -11.69
C GLY A 5 -9.40 5.67 -11.65
N SER A 6 -8.76 6.11 -12.74
CA SER A 6 -7.30 6.26 -12.81
C SER A 6 -6.77 7.33 -11.85
N THR A 7 -7.49 8.44 -11.66
CA THR A 7 -7.14 9.46 -10.67
C THR A 7 -7.19 8.88 -9.25
N ILE A 8 -8.26 8.16 -8.89
CA ILE A 8 -8.40 7.57 -7.56
C ILE A 8 -7.31 6.53 -7.29
N LEU A 9 -7.01 5.65 -8.26
CA LEU A 9 -5.90 4.70 -8.16
C LEU A 9 -4.54 5.41 -8.07
N SER A 10 -4.39 6.56 -8.71
CA SER A 10 -3.17 7.37 -8.58
C SER A 10 -3.03 7.96 -7.18
N ILE A 11 -4.15 8.37 -6.54
CA ILE A 11 -4.16 8.83 -5.15
C ILE A 11 -3.78 7.69 -4.20
N TRP A 12 -4.37 6.50 -4.38
CA TRP A 12 -3.98 5.29 -3.66
C TRP A 12 -2.46 5.06 -3.74
N SER A 13 -1.93 5.10 -4.96
CA SER A 13 -0.50 4.89 -5.22
C SER A 13 0.37 5.95 -4.56
N GLY A 14 -0.06 7.22 -4.59
CA GLY A 14 0.64 8.34 -3.98
C GLY A 14 0.66 8.28 -2.45
N ILE A 15 -0.47 7.93 -1.81
CA ILE A 15 -0.52 7.73 -0.36
C ILE A 15 0.39 6.58 0.06
N ASN A 16 0.31 5.43 -0.63
CA ASN A 16 1.14 4.28 -0.31
C ASN A 16 2.64 4.58 -0.47
N PHE A 17 3.01 5.31 -1.54
CA PHE A 17 4.38 5.80 -1.74
C PHE A 17 4.82 6.70 -0.58
N LEU A 18 4.03 7.71 -0.25
CA LEU A 18 4.39 8.70 0.77
C LEU A 18 4.55 8.05 2.14
N LEU A 19 3.61 7.18 2.54
CA LEU A 19 3.69 6.46 3.80
C LEU A 19 4.94 5.57 3.84
N ALA A 20 5.19 4.79 2.79
CA ALA A 20 6.34 3.91 2.75
C ALA A 20 7.67 4.68 2.76
N ALA A 21 7.76 5.78 2.02
CA ALA A 21 8.92 6.65 2.00
C ALA A 21 9.17 7.29 3.37
N LEU A 22 8.14 7.84 4.02
CA LEU A 22 8.27 8.42 5.36
C LEU A 22 8.72 7.40 6.40
N ILE A 23 8.16 6.18 6.37
CA ILE A 23 8.58 5.10 7.26
C ILE A 23 10.04 4.74 6.99
N LEU A 24 10.43 4.57 5.73
CA LEU A 24 11.80 4.24 5.35
C LEU A 24 12.77 5.34 5.81
N THR A 25 12.46 6.60 5.57
CA THR A 25 13.25 7.73 6.05
C THR A 25 13.35 7.74 7.58
N SER A 26 12.25 7.50 8.30
CA SER A 26 12.26 7.46 9.76
C SER A 26 13.21 6.40 10.33
N VAL A 27 13.19 5.18 9.78
CA VAL A 27 14.00 4.07 10.29
C VAL A 27 15.45 4.18 9.83
N VAL A 28 15.70 4.52 8.57
CA VAL A 28 17.05 4.50 7.98
C VAL A 28 17.83 5.78 8.27
N ILE A 29 17.19 6.94 8.20
CA ILE A 29 17.88 8.24 8.33
C ILE A 29 17.83 8.73 9.77
N PHE A 30 16.66 8.61 10.42
CA PHE A 30 16.48 9.09 11.79
C PHE A 30 16.71 8.02 12.86
N ASN A 31 17.08 6.79 12.47
CA ASN A 31 17.29 5.64 13.37
C ASN A 31 16.10 5.40 14.33
N ALA A 32 14.89 5.74 13.88
CA ALA A 32 13.69 5.51 14.66
C ALA A 32 13.33 4.02 14.70
N ASN A 33 12.61 3.60 15.74
CA ASN A 33 12.03 2.26 15.79
C ASN A 33 10.95 2.09 14.73
N SER A 34 10.76 0.86 14.25
CA SER A 34 9.64 0.50 13.39
C SER A 34 8.32 1.04 13.93
N PRO A 35 7.46 1.65 13.07
CA PRO A 35 6.12 2.07 13.48
C PRO A 35 5.32 0.93 14.13
N LEU A 36 5.56 -0.32 13.71
CA LEU A 36 4.88 -1.48 14.27
C LEU A 36 5.16 -1.64 15.76
N LEU A 37 6.42 -1.44 16.18
CA LEU A 37 6.79 -1.48 17.60
C LEU A 37 6.02 -0.43 18.39
N VAL A 38 6.01 0.81 17.88
CA VAL A 38 5.39 1.96 18.56
C VAL A 38 3.86 1.87 18.59
N MET A 39 3.26 1.16 17.65
CA MET A 39 1.81 0.98 17.58
C MET A 39 1.28 -0.18 18.43
N VAL A 40 2.13 -1.16 18.75
CA VAL A 40 1.73 -2.40 19.43
C VAL A 40 2.20 -2.47 20.88
N PHE A 41 3.36 -1.88 21.18
CA PHE A 41 3.99 -1.96 22.50
C PHE A 41 4.04 -0.59 23.19
N GLU A 42 3.98 -0.61 24.52
CA GLU A 42 4.29 0.55 25.34
C GLU A 42 5.79 0.87 25.32
N LYS A 43 6.16 2.11 25.65
CA LYS A 43 7.57 2.54 25.68
C LYS A 43 8.42 1.72 26.65
N SER A 44 7.86 1.35 27.80
CA SER A 44 8.49 0.49 28.81
C SER A 44 8.76 -0.91 28.26
N GLU A 45 7.78 -1.48 27.55
CA GLU A 45 7.91 -2.80 26.90
C GLU A 45 8.99 -2.78 25.83
N ILE A 46 9.00 -1.77 24.95
CA ILE A 46 10.04 -1.60 23.92
C ILE A 46 11.42 -1.51 24.55
N ALA A 47 11.56 -0.76 25.65
CA ALA A 47 12.83 -0.61 26.35
C ALA A 47 13.34 -1.93 26.98
N SER A 48 12.44 -2.88 27.24
CA SER A 48 12.77 -4.20 27.78
C SER A 48 13.04 -5.27 26.71
N LEU A 49 12.77 -4.98 25.42
CA LEU A 49 13.03 -5.91 24.33
C LEU A 49 14.52 -6.06 24.05
N ASP A 50 14.94 -7.27 23.67
CA ASP A 50 16.30 -7.52 23.20
C ASP A 50 16.60 -6.70 21.93
N ALA A 51 17.79 -6.10 21.87
CA ALA A 51 18.23 -5.29 20.74
C ALA A 51 18.15 -6.03 19.40
N LYS A 52 18.34 -7.35 19.38
CA LYS A 52 18.21 -8.20 18.19
C LYS A 52 16.77 -8.26 17.71
N VAL A 53 15.79 -8.30 18.61
CA VAL A 53 14.35 -8.29 18.23
C VAL A 53 14.00 -6.97 17.56
N ILE A 54 14.43 -5.85 18.15
CA ILE A 54 14.23 -4.52 17.58
C ILE A 54 14.91 -4.43 16.20
N ALA A 55 16.16 -4.87 16.09
CA ALA A 55 16.90 -4.88 14.83
C ALA A 55 16.22 -5.73 13.75
N SER A 56 15.70 -6.92 14.09
CA SER A 56 14.96 -7.78 13.16
C SER A 56 13.69 -7.10 12.65
N LEU A 57 12.92 -6.45 13.52
CA LEU A 57 11.71 -5.72 13.13
C LEU A 57 12.02 -4.49 12.27
N ASN A 58 13.09 -3.76 12.59
CA ASN A 58 13.56 -2.65 11.77
C ASN A 58 14.02 -3.13 10.39
N ALA A 59 14.74 -4.25 10.31
CA ALA A 59 15.17 -4.84 9.04
C ALA A 59 13.97 -5.24 8.15
N LEU A 60 12.96 -5.90 8.71
CA LEU A 60 11.72 -6.22 7.99
C LEU A 60 10.99 -4.94 7.55
N THR A 61 10.92 -3.94 8.43
CA THR A 61 10.31 -2.65 8.11
C THR A 61 10.98 -1.98 6.93
N ILE A 62 12.32 -1.97 6.88
CA ILE A 62 13.10 -1.43 5.76
C ILE A 62 12.76 -2.19 4.48
N LEU A 63 12.82 -3.53 4.51
CA LEU A 63 12.57 -4.36 3.33
C LEU A 63 11.17 -4.13 2.75
N TYR A 64 10.13 -4.25 3.58
CA TYR A 64 8.75 -4.11 3.13
C TYR A 64 8.44 -2.71 2.60
N ASN A 65 8.92 -1.67 3.26
CA ASN A 65 8.67 -0.30 2.80
C ASN A 65 9.49 0.04 1.55
N SER A 66 10.69 -0.52 1.38
CA SER A 66 11.46 -0.39 0.14
C SER A 66 10.70 -1.02 -1.05
N CYS A 67 10.16 -2.23 -0.86
CA CYS A 67 9.30 -2.86 -1.86
C CYS A 67 8.05 -2.03 -2.15
N SER A 68 7.40 -1.49 -1.10
CA SER A 68 6.19 -0.68 -1.22
C SER A 68 6.41 0.61 -2.00
N VAL A 69 7.54 1.31 -1.77
CA VAL A 69 7.94 2.51 -2.53
C VAL A 69 8.05 2.19 -4.02
N VAL A 70 8.83 1.16 -4.39
CA VAL A 70 9.04 0.81 -5.79
C VAL A 70 7.76 0.28 -6.44
N LEU A 71 6.98 -0.51 -5.72
CA LEU A 71 5.67 -0.99 -6.18
C LEU A 71 4.73 0.18 -6.48
N SER A 72 4.66 1.19 -5.61
CA SER A 72 3.86 2.39 -5.88
C SER A 72 4.32 3.16 -7.10
N VAL A 73 5.63 3.24 -7.37
CA VAL A 73 6.13 3.86 -8.60
C VAL A 73 5.69 3.05 -9.82
N LEU A 74 5.82 1.72 -9.78
CA LEU A 74 5.40 0.84 -10.87
C LEU A 74 3.89 0.92 -11.13
N VAL A 75 3.07 0.86 -10.08
CA VAL A 75 1.61 1.01 -10.16
C VAL A 75 1.25 2.36 -10.77
N TRP A 76 1.88 3.44 -10.32
CA TRP A 76 1.64 4.77 -10.87
C TRP A 76 1.98 4.87 -12.36
N LEU A 77 3.14 4.33 -12.78
CA LEU A 77 3.52 4.28 -14.19
C LEU A 77 2.54 3.45 -15.02
N LEU A 78 2.11 2.29 -14.51
CA LEU A 78 1.14 1.42 -15.17
C LEU A 78 -0.22 2.10 -15.36
N ILE A 79 -0.68 2.84 -14.35
CA ILE A 79 -1.89 3.66 -14.45
C ILE A 79 -1.73 4.71 -15.56
N ARG A 80 -0.63 5.48 -15.51
CA ARG A 80 -0.40 6.62 -16.41
C ARG A 80 -0.18 6.22 -17.87
N LYS A 81 0.52 5.11 -18.11
CA LYS A 81 0.92 4.68 -19.46
C LYS A 81 -0.05 3.69 -20.09
N SER A 82 -0.65 2.81 -19.31
CA SER A 82 -1.43 1.69 -19.86
C SER A 82 -2.91 1.77 -19.52
N LEU A 83 -3.26 2.00 -18.24
CA LEU A 83 -4.67 2.04 -17.84
C LEU A 83 -5.41 3.22 -18.48
N ILE A 84 -4.83 4.42 -18.43
CA ILE A 84 -5.41 5.63 -19.07
C ILE A 84 -5.54 5.45 -20.60
N ALA A 85 -4.64 4.68 -21.22
CA ALA A 85 -4.70 4.35 -22.64
C ALA A 85 -5.75 3.27 -22.97
N GLY A 86 -6.56 2.83 -21.99
CA GLY A 86 -7.64 1.87 -22.21
C GLY A 86 -7.17 0.41 -22.28
N GLN A 87 -5.92 0.11 -21.90
CA GLN A 87 -5.37 -1.24 -22.06
C GLN A 87 -5.94 -2.17 -20.98
N LYS A 88 -6.78 -3.12 -21.40
CA LYS A 88 -7.50 -4.05 -20.50
C LYS A 88 -6.57 -4.94 -19.65
N TRP A 89 -5.39 -5.31 -20.15
CA TRP A 89 -4.42 -6.09 -19.37
C TRP A 89 -3.93 -5.32 -18.13
N ALA A 90 -3.76 -4.00 -18.24
CA ALA A 90 -3.31 -3.17 -17.13
C ALA A 90 -4.36 -3.12 -16.02
N PHE A 91 -5.65 -3.14 -16.39
CA PHE A 91 -6.72 -3.30 -15.41
C PHE A 91 -6.58 -4.61 -14.62
N TRP A 92 -6.37 -5.75 -15.28
CA TRP A 92 -6.24 -7.04 -14.60
C TRP A 92 -5.00 -7.12 -13.71
N VAL A 93 -3.88 -6.56 -14.17
CA VAL A 93 -2.66 -6.45 -13.35
C VAL A 93 -2.91 -5.59 -12.12
N LEU A 94 -3.51 -4.40 -12.27
CA LEU A 94 -3.81 -3.51 -11.15
C LEU A 94 -4.83 -4.12 -10.19
N LEU A 95 -5.87 -4.79 -10.70
CA LEU A 95 -6.84 -5.52 -9.90
C LEU A 95 -6.14 -6.55 -9.02
N PHE A 96 -5.30 -7.42 -9.61
CA PHE A 96 -4.61 -8.46 -8.87
C PHE A 96 -3.56 -7.90 -7.91
N VAL A 97 -2.66 -7.05 -8.39
CA VAL A 97 -1.51 -6.58 -7.61
C VAL A 97 -1.95 -5.75 -6.41
N ILE A 98 -2.82 -4.75 -6.63
CA ILE A 98 -3.30 -3.90 -5.53
C ILE A 98 -4.21 -4.72 -4.61
N GLY A 99 -5.14 -5.51 -5.18
CA GLY A 99 -6.05 -6.33 -4.39
C GLY A 99 -5.32 -7.33 -3.48
N PHE A 100 -4.26 -7.97 -3.98
CA PHE A 100 -3.43 -8.87 -3.18
C PHE A 100 -2.73 -8.14 -2.03
N VAL A 101 -2.17 -6.96 -2.28
CA VAL A 101 -1.53 -6.14 -1.23
C VAL A 101 -2.54 -5.73 -0.17
N GLU A 102 -3.74 -5.28 -0.55
CA GLU A 102 -4.79 -4.90 0.39
C GLU A 102 -5.21 -6.08 1.27
N VAL A 103 -5.46 -7.26 0.69
CA VAL A 103 -5.80 -8.48 1.45
C VAL A 103 -4.69 -8.85 2.43
N MET A 104 -3.44 -8.85 1.97
CA MET A 104 -2.30 -9.19 2.83
C MET A 104 -2.08 -8.14 3.93
N ALA A 105 -2.42 -6.87 3.71
CA ALA A 105 -2.35 -5.83 4.72
C ALA A 105 -3.32 -6.11 5.89
N PHE A 106 -4.54 -6.59 5.60
CA PHE A 106 -5.47 -7.01 6.64
C PHE A 106 -5.00 -8.26 7.37
N ILE A 107 -4.55 -9.29 6.64
CA ILE A 107 -4.01 -10.53 7.23
C ILE A 107 -2.83 -10.22 8.15
N ALA A 108 -1.90 -9.36 7.72
CA ALA A 108 -0.75 -8.97 8.52
C ALA A 108 -1.13 -8.15 9.76
N SER A 109 -2.24 -7.40 9.71
CA SER A 109 -2.70 -6.58 10.83
C SER A 109 -3.55 -7.34 11.85
N ALA A 110 -4.18 -8.45 11.47
CA ALA A 110 -5.10 -9.19 12.35
C ALA A 110 -4.43 -9.74 13.62
N PRO A 111 -3.20 -10.33 13.58
CA PRO A 111 -2.53 -10.84 14.78
C PRO A 111 -2.18 -9.77 15.82
N ILE A 112 -2.16 -8.49 15.43
CA ILE A 112 -1.79 -7.36 16.27
C ILE A 112 -2.99 -6.45 16.57
N GLY A 113 -4.20 -7.00 16.56
CA GLY A 113 -5.43 -6.28 16.89
C GLY A 113 -5.84 -5.23 15.86
N ASN A 114 -5.44 -5.40 14.60
CA ASN A 114 -5.67 -4.44 13.51
C ASN A 114 -5.13 -3.03 13.83
N ALA A 115 -3.96 -2.93 14.47
CA ALA A 115 -3.35 -1.65 14.84
C ALA A 115 -3.31 -0.61 13.69
N ARG A 116 -3.26 -1.07 12.44
CA ARG A 116 -3.19 -0.24 11.22
C ARG A 116 -4.52 -0.09 10.46
N TRP A 117 -5.66 -0.37 11.09
CA TRP A 117 -6.95 -0.46 10.40
C TRP A 117 -7.32 0.78 9.60
N GLN A 118 -7.00 2.00 10.08
CA GLN A 118 -7.34 3.24 9.39
C GLN A 118 -6.70 3.28 8.00
N VAL A 119 -5.41 2.95 7.93
CA VAL A 119 -4.65 2.95 6.68
C VAL A 119 -5.21 1.88 5.74
N ASN A 120 -5.44 0.66 6.26
CA ASN A 120 -5.95 -0.44 5.46
C ASN A 120 -7.35 -0.14 4.88
N VAL A 121 -8.26 0.41 5.69
CA VAL A 121 -9.62 0.74 5.25
C VAL A 121 -9.62 1.88 4.22
N VAL A 122 -8.85 2.95 4.45
CA VAL A 122 -8.79 4.08 3.51
C VAL A 122 -8.19 3.65 2.17
N LEU A 123 -7.09 2.90 2.19
CA LEU A 123 -6.46 2.41 0.96
C LEU A 123 -7.36 1.42 0.22
N SER A 124 -8.00 0.47 0.92
CA SER A 124 -8.95 -0.45 0.31
C SER A 124 -10.16 0.26 -0.31
N ALA A 125 -10.69 1.30 0.34
CA ALA A 125 -11.79 2.09 -0.23
C ALA A 125 -11.38 2.79 -1.53
N LEU A 126 -10.20 3.42 -1.54
CA LEU A 126 -9.66 4.04 -2.75
C LEU A 126 -9.44 3.01 -3.86
N TYR A 127 -8.89 1.84 -3.52
CA TYR A 127 -8.68 0.75 -4.47
C TYR A 127 -10.01 0.27 -5.07
N VAL A 128 -11.00 -0.10 -4.25
CA VAL A 128 -12.29 -0.62 -4.71
C VAL A 128 -13.01 0.38 -5.60
N VAL A 129 -13.06 1.66 -5.19
CA VAL A 129 -13.70 2.71 -5.99
C VAL A 129 -12.92 2.94 -7.29
N GLY A 130 -11.60 3.05 -7.21
CA GLY A 130 -10.73 3.30 -8.35
C GLY A 130 -10.78 2.19 -9.41
N ILE A 131 -10.69 0.93 -8.98
CA ILE A 131 -10.75 -0.23 -9.87
C ILE A 131 -12.17 -0.43 -10.40
N GLY A 132 -13.20 -0.22 -9.58
CA GLY A 132 -14.60 -0.33 -10.00
C GLY A 132 -14.97 0.67 -11.10
N LEU A 133 -14.61 1.95 -10.93
CA LEU A 133 -14.84 2.98 -11.95
C LEU A 133 -14.02 2.73 -13.23
N SER A 134 -12.81 2.19 -13.10
CA SER A 134 -11.97 1.85 -14.25
C SER A 134 -12.55 0.67 -15.02
N GLY A 135 -12.93 -0.41 -14.34
CA GLY A 135 -13.55 -1.58 -14.93
C GLY A 135 -14.89 -1.26 -15.60
N TYR A 136 -15.75 -0.51 -14.93
CA TYR A 136 -17.00 -0.04 -15.53
C TYR A 136 -16.76 0.70 -16.84
N SER A 137 -15.78 1.61 -16.87
CA SER A 137 -15.47 2.38 -18.07
C SER A 137 -14.86 1.53 -19.19
N LEU A 138 -14.07 0.51 -18.87
CA LEU A 138 -13.37 -0.34 -19.85
C LEU A 138 -14.28 -1.40 -20.47
N PHE A 139 -15.23 -1.94 -19.71
CA PHE A 139 -16.02 -3.11 -20.12
C PHE A 139 -17.49 -2.78 -20.43
N LYS A 140 -18.02 -1.62 -20.02
CA LYS A 140 -19.41 -1.24 -20.38
C LYS A 140 -19.58 -0.89 -21.86
N GLY A 141 -18.51 -0.46 -22.54
CA GLY A 141 -18.51 -0.13 -23.97
C GLY A 141 -18.41 -1.33 -24.91
N ASP A 142 -18.17 -2.55 -24.41
CA ASP A 142 -18.05 -3.77 -25.20
C ASP A 142 -19.42 -4.40 -25.58
N LYS A 143 -20.52 -3.63 -25.51
CA LYS A 143 -21.78 -4.09 -26.11
C LYS A 143 -21.63 -4.07 -27.63
N LYS A 144 -21.19 -5.20 -28.18
CA LYS A 144 -21.45 -5.57 -29.57
C LYS A 144 -22.95 -5.55 -29.84
#